data_AF-A0A7S1MCP9-F1
#
_entry.id   AF-A0A7S1MCP9-F1
#
_cell.length_a   1.000
_cell.length_b   1.000
_cell.length_c   1.000
_cell.angle_alpha   90.00
_cell.angle_beta   90.00
_cell.angle_gamma   90.00
#
_symmetry.space_group_name_H-M   'P 1'
#
loop_
_entity.id
_entity.type
_entity.pdbx_description
1 polymer ?
#
loop_
_entity_poly.entity_id
_entity_poly.type
_entity_poly.pdbx_seq_one_letter_code
_entity_poly.pdbx_strand_id
1 'polypeptide(L)'
;VKPIRTALNDVCRRWKEMYSGHLTTKIERDLTELNDFIRDADEGLEQEVLDGNLESLKSVMRHIRDCRKRHEAVMGVEGKSSGMFPPIQAAIQMLKAHPLTDSEQETLEKLEEMRKPAPESW
;
A
#
# COMPACT_ATOMS: atom_id res chain seq x y z
N VAL A 1 14.06 -42.45 -7.27
CA VAL A 1 14.38 -41.22 -6.50
C VAL A 1 13.93 -39.90 -7.16
N LYS A 2 13.56 -39.86 -8.45
CA LYS A 2 13.30 -38.59 -9.17
C LYS A 2 11.85 -38.03 -9.16
N PRO A 3 10.75 -38.81 -9.05
CA PRO A 3 9.39 -38.25 -9.13
C PRO A 3 8.98 -37.40 -7.92
N ILE A 4 9.27 -37.88 -6.71
CA ILE A 4 8.91 -37.19 -5.46
C ILE A 4 9.64 -35.85 -5.34
N ARG A 5 10.92 -35.80 -5.72
CA ARG A 5 11.71 -34.56 -5.71
C ARG A 5 11.16 -33.53 -6.70
N THR A 6 10.75 -33.96 -7.89
CA THR A 6 10.12 -33.09 -8.89
C THR A 6 8.76 -32.58 -8.40
N ALA A 7 7.91 -33.45 -7.86
CA ALA A 7 6.61 -33.07 -7.31
C ALA A 7 6.75 -32.06 -6.16
N LEU A 8 7.72 -32.26 -5.26
CA LEU A 8 8.00 -31.32 -4.16
C LEU A 8 8.48 -29.96 -4.69
N ASN A 9 9.39 -29.95 -5.66
CA ASN A 9 9.84 -28.72 -6.30
C ASN A 9 8.68 -27.96 -6.97
N ASP A 10 7.77 -28.68 -7.63
CA ASP A 10 6.60 -28.08 -8.27
C ASP A 10 5.64 -27.47 -7.24
N VAL A 11 5.41 -28.15 -6.11
CA VAL A 11 4.59 -27.61 -5.01
C VAL A 11 5.26 -26.36 -4.43
N CYS A 12 6.55 -26.41 -4.14
CA CYS A 12 7.30 -25.24 -3.65
C CYS A 12 7.24 -24.07 -4.64
N ARG A 13 7.37 -24.33 -5.94
CA ARG A 13 7.24 -23.31 -6.98
C ARG A 13 5.86 -22.66 -6.98
N ARG A 14 4.78 -23.46 -6.98
CA ARG A 14 3.41 -22.93 -6.94
C ARG A 14 3.15 -22.06 -5.72
N TRP A 15 3.61 -22.48 -4.54
CA TRP A 15 3.46 -21.67 -3.33
C TRP A 15 4.21 -20.34 -3.41
N LYS A 16 5.41 -20.33 -4.00
CA LYS A 16 6.14 -19.09 -4.26
C LYS A 16 5.37 -18.17 -5.19
N GLU A 17 4.92 -18.69 -6.34
CA GLU A 17 4.14 -17.92 -7.33
C GLU A 17 2.86 -17.35 -6.72
N MET A 18 2.09 -18.17 -5.99
CA MET A 18 0.86 -17.72 -5.32
C MET A 18 1.14 -16.63 -4.27
N TYR A 19 2.18 -16.80 -3.46
CA TYR A 19 2.51 -15.84 -2.41
C TYR A 19 3.04 -14.53 -2.98
N SER A 20 3.93 -14.58 -3.98
CA SER A 20 4.42 -13.40 -4.69
C SER A 20 3.27 -12.65 -5.37
N GLY A 21 2.38 -13.35 -6.08
CA GLY A 21 1.20 -12.75 -6.69
C GLY A 21 0.28 -12.09 -5.67
N HIS A 22 -0.03 -12.79 -4.56
CA HIS A 22 -0.82 -12.21 -3.48
C HIS A 22 -0.18 -10.94 -2.91
N LEU A 23 1.14 -10.94 -2.71
CA LEU A 23 1.87 -9.81 -2.13
C LEU A 23 1.85 -8.61 -3.08
N THR A 24 2.10 -8.81 -4.37
CA THR A 24 2.02 -7.75 -5.39
C THR A 24 0.62 -7.15 -5.45
N THR A 25 -0.42 -7.98 -5.55
CA THR A 25 -1.82 -7.51 -5.58
C THR A 25 -2.20 -6.78 -4.29
N LYS A 26 -1.74 -7.27 -3.13
CA LYS A 26 -2.01 -6.62 -1.85
C LYS A 26 -1.34 -5.23 -1.79
N ILE A 27 -0.07 -5.12 -2.19
CA ILE A 27 0.65 -3.84 -2.19
C ILE A 27 -0.01 -2.85 -3.15
N GLU A 28 -0.34 -3.29 -4.37
CA GLU A 28 -1.01 -2.45 -5.37
C GLU A 28 -2.35 -1.92 -4.86
N ARG A 29 -3.17 -2.80 -4.28
CA ARG A 29 -4.45 -2.41 -3.68
C ARG A 29 -4.25 -1.43 -2.52
N ASP A 30 -3.37 -1.74 -1.58
CA ASP A 30 -3.18 -0.90 -0.38
C ASP A 30 -2.66 0.51 -0.76
N LEU A 31 -1.78 0.62 -1.77
CA LEU A 31 -1.30 1.91 -2.31
C LEU A 31 -2.40 2.65 -3.09
N THR A 32 -3.20 1.94 -3.89
CA THR A 32 -4.31 2.54 -4.65
C THR A 32 -5.38 3.09 -3.72
N GLU A 33 -5.80 2.31 -2.72
CA GLU A 33 -6.76 2.73 -1.69
C GLU A 33 -6.25 3.94 -0.88
N LEU A 34 -4.94 4.02 -0.62
CA LEU A 34 -4.35 5.19 0.00
C LEU A 34 -4.45 6.42 -0.90
N ASN A 35 -4.08 6.28 -2.17
CA ASN A 35 -4.10 7.39 -3.13
C ASN A 35 -5.51 7.91 -3.38
N ASP A 36 -6.49 7.02 -3.52
CA ASP A 36 -7.90 7.41 -3.62
C ASP A 36 -8.36 8.15 -2.36
N PHE A 37 -7.96 7.68 -1.18
CA PHE A 37 -8.28 8.37 0.07
C PHE A 37 -7.66 9.77 0.14
N ILE A 38 -6.40 9.95 -0.29
CA ILE A 38 -5.73 11.25 -0.32
C ILE A 38 -6.49 12.21 -1.23
N ARG A 39 -6.83 11.78 -2.46
CA ARG A 39 -7.62 12.60 -3.39
C ARG A 39 -8.97 13.02 -2.79
N ASP A 40 -9.70 12.06 -2.22
CA ASP A 40 -11.02 12.32 -1.62
C ASP A 40 -10.90 13.26 -0.39
N ALA A 41 -9.79 13.17 0.36
CA ALA A 41 -9.52 14.06 1.47
C ALA A 41 -9.16 15.48 1.01
N ASP A 42 -8.30 15.62 0.00
CA ASP A 42 -7.90 16.91 -0.57
C ASP A 42 -9.11 17.66 -1.12
N GLU A 43 -9.93 17.00 -1.96
CA GLU A 43 -11.16 17.60 -2.49
C GLU A 43 -12.12 18.03 -1.37
N GLY A 44 -12.23 17.22 -0.31
CA GLY A 44 -13.07 17.51 0.84
C GLY A 44 -12.55 18.64 1.73
N LEU A 45 -11.23 18.83 1.79
CA LEU A 45 -10.58 19.88 2.59
C LEU A 45 -10.47 21.22 1.84
N GLU A 46 -10.45 21.20 0.50
CA GLU A 46 -10.52 22.41 -0.34
C GLU A 46 -11.91 23.08 -0.34
N GLN A 47 -12.94 22.40 0.19
CA GLN A 47 -14.30 22.94 0.26
C GLN A 47 -14.35 24.22 1.12
N GLU A 48 -14.77 25.34 0.50
CA GLU A 48 -14.94 26.61 1.21
C GLU A 48 -16.09 26.54 2.24
N VAL A 49 -15.81 27.00 3.46
CA VAL A 49 -16.78 27.03 4.57
C VAL A 49 -17.21 28.48 4.82
N LEU A 50 -18.37 28.84 4.28
CA LEU A 50 -19.00 30.14 4.53
C LEU A 50 -19.70 30.18 5.88
N ASP A 51 -19.74 31.37 6.49
CA ASP A 51 -20.41 31.60 7.76
C ASP A 51 -21.90 31.19 7.71
N GLY A 52 -22.34 30.42 8.70
CA GLY A 52 -23.70 29.90 8.79
C GLY A 52 -23.97 28.61 8.02
N ASN A 53 -23.03 28.13 7.18
CA ASN A 53 -23.15 26.84 6.51
C ASN A 53 -22.63 25.70 7.39
N LEU A 54 -23.51 25.20 8.27
CA LEU A 54 -23.20 24.09 9.16
C LEU A 54 -22.89 22.78 8.41
N GLU A 55 -23.47 22.58 7.22
CA GLU A 55 -23.30 21.34 6.47
C GLU A 55 -21.92 21.25 5.81
N SER A 56 -21.40 22.34 5.23
CA SER A 56 -20.02 22.36 4.73
C SER A 56 -19.02 22.21 5.87
N LEU A 57 -19.26 22.85 7.02
CA LEU A 57 -18.41 22.68 8.20
C LEU A 57 -18.37 21.22 8.66
N LYS A 58 -19.53 20.55 8.78
CA LYS A 58 -19.59 19.12 9.15
C LYS A 58 -18.89 18.23 8.14
N SER A 59 -18.96 18.57 6.85
CA SER A 59 -18.28 17.86 5.77
C SER A 59 -16.77 17.92 5.95
N VAL A 60 -16.18 19.12 6.00
CA VAL A 60 -14.73 19.32 6.20
C VAL A 60 -14.26 18.66 7.51
N MET A 61 -15.00 18.83 8.61
CA MET A 61 -14.66 18.20 9.89
C MET A 61 -14.66 16.67 9.83
N ARG A 62 -15.48 16.06 8.97
CA ARG A 62 -15.45 14.61 8.73
C ARG A 62 -14.13 14.19 8.07
N HIS A 63 -13.71 14.87 7.01
CA HIS A 63 -12.43 14.60 6.34
C HIS A 63 -11.25 14.76 7.30
N ILE A 64 -11.21 15.85 8.09
CA ILE A 64 -10.17 16.06 9.13
C ILE A 64 -10.12 14.90 10.11
N ARG A 65 -11.28 14.48 10.64
CA ARG A 65 -11.35 13.37 11.60
C ARG A 65 -10.89 12.06 10.98
N ASP A 66 -11.27 11.79 9.74
CA ASP A 66 -11.00 10.52 9.08
C ASP A 66 -9.50 10.44 8.68
N CYS A 67 -8.89 11.56 8.27
CA CYS A 67 -7.43 11.68 8.12
C CYS A 67 -6.72 11.35 9.43
N ARG A 68 -7.14 11.97 10.55
CA ARG A 68 -6.53 11.72 11.86
C ARG A 68 -6.64 10.26 12.32
N LYS A 69 -7.77 9.61 12.06
CA LYS A 69 -7.96 8.18 12.38
C LYS A 69 -7.04 7.28 11.56
N ARG A 70 -6.81 7.61 10.29
CA ARG A 70 -6.03 6.80 9.37
C ARG A 70 -4.53 7.08 9.46
N HIS A 71 -4.14 8.25 10.00
CA HIS A 71 -2.75 8.66 10.19
C HIS A 71 -1.92 7.65 10.99
N GLU A 72 -2.45 7.15 12.11
CA GLU A 72 -1.76 6.15 12.93
C GLU A 72 -1.51 4.84 12.16
N ALA A 73 -2.44 4.44 11.30
CA ALA A 73 -2.30 3.22 10.49
C ALA A 73 -1.32 3.40 9.32
N VAL A 74 -1.30 4.58 8.70
CA VAL A 74 -0.46 4.88 7.53
C VAL A 74 0.98 5.17 7.95
N MET A 75 1.18 6.13 8.86
CA MET A 75 2.50 6.59 9.31
C MET A 75 3.06 5.79 10.47
N GLY A 76 2.21 5.04 11.18
CA GLY A 76 2.60 4.36 12.42
C GLY A 76 2.67 5.32 13.60
N VAL A 77 3.08 4.78 14.75
CA VAL A 77 3.38 5.59 15.93
C VAL A 77 4.85 6.03 15.84
N GLU A 78 5.13 7.31 16.10
CA GLU A 78 6.50 7.86 16.08
C GLU A 78 7.49 6.93 16.81
N GLY A 79 8.53 6.51 16.09
CA GLY A 79 9.56 5.60 16.62
C GLY A 79 9.28 4.10 16.48
N LYS A 80 8.16 3.67 15.87
CA LYS A 80 7.87 2.25 15.58
C LYS A 80 7.64 2.01 14.10
N SER A 81 8.18 0.90 13.60
CA SER A 81 7.94 0.37 12.25
C SER A 81 6.53 -0.25 12.11
N SER A 82 5.49 0.41 12.65
CA SER A 82 4.11 -0.10 12.68
C SER A 82 3.20 0.49 11.60
N GLY A 83 3.70 1.45 10.81
CA GLY A 83 2.96 2.03 9.69
C GLY A 83 2.86 1.09 8.48
N MET A 84 2.17 1.55 7.43
CA MET A 84 1.93 0.78 6.22
C MET A 84 3.17 0.70 5.30
N PHE A 85 4.01 1.74 5.27
CA PHE A 85 5.14 1.79 4.34
C PHE A 85 6.32 0.85 4.67
N PRO A 86 6.72 0.65 5.94
CA PRO A 86 7.79 -0.30 6.28
C PRO A 86 7.53 -1.77 5.88
N PRO A 87 6.37 -2.38 6.15
CA PRO A 87 6.11 -3.75 5.72
C PRO A 87 6.04 -3.89 4.19
N ILE A 88 5.56 -2.87 3.48
CA ILE A 88 5.60 -2.84 2.01
C ILE A 88 7.05 -2.78 1.51
N GLN A 89 7.93 -1.99 2.14
CA GLN A 89 9.35 -1.97 1.81
C GLN A 89 10.01 -3.35 1.96
N ALA A 90 9.79 -3.97 3.11
CA ALA A 90 10.35 -5.28 3.42
C ALA A 90 9.85 -6.35 2.44
N ALA A 91 8.57 -6.29 2.07
CA ALA A 91 7.96 -7.13 1.06
C ALA A 91 8.61 -6.97 -0.32
N ILE A 92 8.77 -5.73 -0.81
CA ILE A 92 9.44 -5.45 -2.09
C ILE A 92 10.90 -5.92 -2.07
N GLN A 93 11.63 -5.66 -0.98
CA GLN A 93 13.03 -6.11 -0.84
C GLN A 93 13.15 -7.63 -0.84
N MET A 94 12.25 -8.33 -0.14
CA MET A 94 12.20 -9.79 -0.13
C MET A 94 11.91 -10.34 -1.53
N LEU A 95 10.97 -9.74 -2.27
CA LEU A 95 10.68 -10.16 -3.65
C LEU A 95 11.91 -9.95 -4.55
N LYS A 96 12.59 -8.80 -4.46
CA LYS A 96 13.85 -8.50 -5.19
C LYS A 96 15.00 -9.46 -4.88
N ALA A 97 15.04 -10.05 -3.68
CA ALA A 97 16.09 -11.00 -3.29
C ALA A 97 15.92 -12.40 -3.93
N HIS A 98 14.77 -12.66 -4.55
CA HIS A 98 14.51 -13.90 -5.27
C HIS A 98 14.75 -13.73 -6.78
N PRO A 99 15.19 -14.77 -7.50
CA PRO A 99 15.29 -14.73 -8.95
C PRO A 99 13.88 -14.59 -9.54
N LEU A 100 13.58 -13.37 -9.98
CA LEU A 100 12.34 -12.97 -10.62
C LEU A 100 12.47 -13.10 -12.13
N THR A 101 11.34 -13.25 -12.80
CA THR A 101 11.25 -13.05 -14.25
C THR A 101 11.29 -11.56 -14.58
N ASP A 102 11.73 -11.18 -15.79
CA ASP A 102 11.82 -9.78 -16.23
C ASP A 102 10.49 -9.02 -16.05
N SER A 103 9.36 -9.71 -16.24
CA SER A 103 8.02 -9.14 -16.04
C SER A 103 7.71 -8.84 -14.57
N GLU A 104 8.11 -9.70 -13.64
CA GLU A 104 7.90 -9.46 -12.21
C GLU A 104 8.78 -8.29 -11.72
N GLN A 105 9.97 -8.12 -12.31
CA GLN A 105 10.85 -7.01 -11.98
C GLN A 105 10.24 -5.65 -12.36
N GLU A 106 9.65 -5.54 -13.54
CA GLU A 106 8.93 -4.32 -13.98
C GLU A 106 7.76 -3.98 -13.03
N THR A 107 6.99 -4.99 -12.59
CA THR A 107 5.89 -4.76 -11.64
C THR A 107 6.39 -4.25 -10.28
N LEU A 108 7.54 -4.75 -9.81
CA LEU A 108 8.16 -4.31 -8.55
C LEU A 108 8.73 -2.91 -8.63
N GLU A 109 9.33 -2.54 -9.76
CA GLU A 109 9.80 -1.18 -10.01
C GLU A 109 8.64 -0.20 -10.03
N LYS A 110 7.52 -0.54 -10.68
CA LYS A 110 6.28 0.26 -10.63
C LYS A 110 5.75 0.41 -9.20
N LEU A 111 5.70 -0.67 -8.43
CA LEU A 111 5.25 -0.62 -7.03
C LEU A 111 6.18 0.24 -6.15
N GLU A 112 7.48 0.17 -6.38
CA GLU A 112 8.45 0.99 -5.66
C GLU A 112 8.32 2.47 -6.02
N GLU A 113 8.08 2.77 -7.29
CA GLU A 113 7.84 4.14 -7.75
C GLU A 113 6.54 4.72 -7.20
N MET A 114 5.45 3.93 -7.13
CA MET A 114 4.21 4.36 -6.45
C MET A 114 4.39 4.53 -4.94
N ARG A 115 5.28 3.76 -4.32
CA ARG A 115 5.55 3.85 -2.89
C ARG A 115 6.38 5.08 -2.51
N LYS A 116 7.38 5.49 -3.31
CA LYS A 116 8.28 6.62 -2.96
C LYS A 116 7.56 7.93 -2.63
N PRO A 117 6.57 8.40 -3.42
CA PRO A 117 5.89 9.67 -3.15
C PRO A 117 4.81 9.54 -2.07
N ALA A 118 4.27 8.34 -1.83
CA ALA A 118 3.12 8.14 -0.95
C ALA A 118 3.32 8.61 0.52
N PRO A 119 4.51 8.51 1.14
CA PRO A 119 4.79 9.11 2.44
C PRO A 119 4.90 10.64 2.43
N GLU A 120 5.27 11.25 1.31
CA GLU A 120 5.39 12.71 1.20
C GLU A 120 4.05 13.38 0.86
N SER A 121 3.17 12.65 0.17
CA SER A 121 1.80 13.09 -0.16
C SER A 121 0.79 12.86 0.97
N TRP A 122 1.17 12.21 2.07
CA TRP A 122 0.33 11.97 3.26
C TRP A 122 0.60 13.00 4.36
#